data_AF-A0A7C4J766-F1
#
_entry.id   AF-A0A7C4J766-F1
#
_cell.length_a   1.000
_cell.length_b   1.000
_cell.length_c   1.000
_cell.angle_alpha   90.00
_cell.angle_beta   90.00
_cell.angle_gamma   90.00
#
_symmetry.space_group_name_H-M   'P 1'
#
loop_
_entity.id
_entity.type
_entity.pdbx_description
1 polymer ?
#
loop_
_entity_poly.entity_id
_entity_poly.type
_entity_poly.pdbx_seq_one_letter_code
_entity_poly.pdbx_strand_id
1 'polypeptide(L)'
;VSANLGDDVLRLVAAGPLHNLPVEAKSGCRDCTYRYYCSGGCPLETYRATGRWDVSSPNCRIYKALLPAALKLESLRLMKVHGML
;
A
#
# COMPACT_ATOMS: atom_id res chain seq x y z
N VAL A 1 -24.56 -16.46 1.97
CA VAL A 1 -25.24 -15.52 1.04
C VAL A 1 -24.51 -15.61 -0.29
N SER A 2 -25.12 -16.26 -1.28
CA SER A 2 -24.51 -16.42 -2.60
C SER A 2 -24.70 -15.12 -3.37
N ALA A 3 -23.61 -14.39 -3.64
CA ALA A 3 -23.68 -13.20 -4.47
C ALA A 3 -23.90 -13.64 -5.93
N ASN A 4 -24.97 -13.17 -6.56
CA ASN A 4 -25.16 -13.34 -8.00
C ASN A 4 -24.12 -12.48 -8.72
N LEU A 5 -23.36 -13.06 -9.66
CA LEU A 5 -22.37 -12.31 -10.46
C LEU A 5 -22.99 -11.22 -11.37
N GLY A 6 -24.33 -11.09 -11.39
CA GLY A 6 -25.06 -10.01 -12.06
C GLY A 6 -25.24 -8.74 -11.22
N ASP A 7 -24.89 -8.78 -9.92
CA ASP A 7 -24.90 -7.60 -9.07
C ASP A 7 -23.66 -6.73 -9.32
N ASP A 8 -23.83 -5.41 -9.29
CA ASP A 8 -22.72 -4.45 -9.43
C ASP A 8 -21.65 -4.70 -8.37
N VAL A 9 -20.53 -5.28 -8.80
CA VAL A 9 -19.40 -5.66 -7.96
C VAL A 9 -18.88 -4.47 -7.15
N LEU A 10 -18.94 -3.25 -7.71
CA LEU A 10 -18.50 -2.04 -7.00
C LEU A 10 -19.43 -1.72 -5.83
N ARG A 11 -20.74 -1.90 -5.98
CA ARG A 11 -21.70 -1.73 -4.88
C ARG A 11 -21.51 -2.77 -3.79
N LEU A 12 -21.27 -4.02 -4.17
CA LEU A 12 -21.01 -5.10 -3.21
C LEU A 12 -19.75 -4.80 -2.37
N VAL A 13 -18.67 -4.36 -3.03
CA VAL A 13 -17.41 -4.00 -2.36
C VAL A 13 -17.60 -2.75 -1.49
N ALA A 14 -18.35 -1.74 -1.95
CA ALA A 14 -18.62 -0.52 -1.19
C ALA A 14 -19.43 -0.78 0.10
N ALA A 15 -20.37 -1.73 0.07
CA ALA A 15 -21.15 -2.13 1.23
C ALA A 15 -20.43 -3.11 2.18
N GLY A 16 -19.26 -3.62 1.77
CA GLY A 16 -18.46 -4.54 2.57
C GLY A 16 -17.81 -3.89 3.79
N PRO A 17 -17.40 -4.69 4.79
CA PRO A 17 -16.82 -4.18 6.05
C PRO A 17 -15.36 -3.69 5.92
N LEU A 18 -14.72 -3.95 4.77
CA LEU A 18 -13.34 -3.56 4.49
C LEU A 18 -13.34 -2.38 3.53
N HIS A 19 -12.94 -1.21 4.02
CA HIS A 19 -12.82 -0.02 3.18
C HIS A 19 -11.36 0.28 2.84
N ASN A 20 -11.13 0.84 1.67
CA ASN A 20 -9.81 1.35 1.32
C ASN A 20 -9.68 2.79 1.82
N LEU A 21 -9.27 2.98 3.08
CA LEU A 21 -9.06 4.32 3.63
C LEU A 21 -7.97 5.07 2.88
N PRO A 22 -8.07 6.41 2.78
CA PRO A 22 -6.93 7.26 2.49
C PRO A 22 -5.75 6.90 3.41
N VAL A 23 -4.53 6.95 2.88
CA VAL A 23 -3.34 6.48 3.61
C VAL A 23 -3.07 7.28 4.89
N GLU A 24 -3.48 8.55 4.94
CA GLU A 24 -3.37 9.45 6.09
C GLU A 24 -4.33 9.11 7.24
N ALA A 25 -5.40 8.38 6.93
CA ALA A 25 -6.36 7.88 7.90
C ALA A 25 -5.95 6.50 8.47
N LYS A 26 -4.93 5.84 7.90
CA LYS A 26 -4.40 4.58 8.42
C LYS A 26 -3.43 4.83 9.58
N SER A 27 -3.66 4.18 10.71
CA SER A 27 -2.79 4.26 11.88
C SER A 27 -1.38 3.77 11.53
N GLY A 28 -0.36 4.57 11.87
CA GLY A 28 1.05 4.28 11.56
C GLY A 28 1.52 4.68 10.14
N CYS A 29 0.64 5.21 9.29
CA CYS A 29 0.98 5.59 7.92
C CYS A 29 1.06 7.11 7.68
N ARG A 30 0.36 7.93 8.49
CA ARG A 30 0.24 9.39 8.29
C ARG A 30 1.57 10.09 8.08
N ASP A 31 2.57 9.80 8.93
CA ASP A 31 3.86 10.48 8.91
C ASP A 31 4.96 9.69 8.16
N CYS A 32 4.59 8.61 7.47
CA CYS A 32 5.55 7.82 6.70
C CYS A 32 5.97 8.57 5.43
N THR A 33 7.29 8.75 5.22
CA THR A 33 7.88 9.35 4.01
C THR A 33 7.38 8.68 2.73
N TYR A 34 7.12 7.37 2.78
CA TYR A 34 6.72 6.56 1.63
C TYR A 34 5.21 6.34 1.51
N ARG A 35 4.38 7.03 2.30
CA ARG A 35 2.93 6.79 2.38
C ARG A 35 2.23 6.80 1.02
N TYR A 36 2.60 7.72 0.13
CA TYR A 36 1.99 7.82 -1.20
C TYR A 36 2.47 6.77 -2.20
N TYR A 37 3.61 6.12 -1.93
CA TYR A 37 4.15 5.07 -2.80
C TYR A 37 3.56 3.71 -2.47
N CYS A 38 3.42 3.38 -1.17
CA CYS A 38 2.87 2.08 -0.77
C CYS A 38 1.37 2.11 -0.47
N SER A 39 0.76 3.30 -0.37
CA SER A 39 -0.66 3.55 -0.03
C SER A 39 -1.16 2.86 1.25
N GLY A 40 -0.24 2.43 2.13
CA GLY A 40 -0.57 1.67 3.34
C GLY A 40 -0.83 0.17 3.11
N GLY A 41 -0.61 -0.33 1.88
CA GLY A 41 -0.77 -1.74 1.50
C GLY A 41 -2.22 -2.21 1.37
N CYS A 42 -2.41 -3.52 1.16
CA CYS A 42 -3.72 -4.12 0.95
C CYS A 42 -4.52 -4.25 2.28
N PRO A 43 -5.72 -3.62 2.41
CA PRO A 43 -6.53 -3.72 3.63
C PRO A 43 -6.97 -5.15 3.98
N LEU A 44 -7.26 -5.99 2.97
CA LEU A 44 -7.64 -7.39 3.16
C LEU A 44 -6.48 -8.20 3.76
N GLU A 45 -5.26 -7.95 3.30
CA GLU A 45 -4.07 -8.63 3.81
C GLU A 45 -3.78 -8.22 5.27
N THR A 46 -3.87 -6.92 5.56
CA THR A 46 -3.72 -6.42 6.94
C THR A 46 -4.78 -7.03 7.85
N TYR A 47 -6.04 -7.15 7.39
CA TYR A 47 -7.11 -7.78 8.15
C TYR A 47 -6.82 -9.25 8.46
N ARG A 48 -6.38 -10.02 7.45
CA ARG A 48 -6.00 -11.43 7.63
C ARG A 48 -4.87 -11.61 8.64
N ALA A 49 -3.89 -10.72 8.64
CA ALA A 49 -2.73 -10.82 9.52
C ALA A 49 -2.97 -10.29 10.94
N THR A 50 -3.86 -9.30 11.11
CA THR A 50 -3.94 -8.51 12.36
C THR A 50 -5.35 -8.39 12.96
N GLY A 51 -6.38 -8.80 12.23
CA GLY A 51 -7.79 -8.50 12.56
C GLY A 51 -8.19 -7.04 12.35
N ARG A 52 -7.29 -6.20 11.84
CA ARG A 52 -7.49 -4.77 11.58
C ARG A 52 -7.14 -4.43 10.14
N TRP A 53 -7.79 -3.44 9.54
CA TRP A 53 -7.58 -3.03 8.14
C TRP A 53 -7.26 -1.54 7.97
N ASP A 54 -7.43 -0.79 9.06
CA ASP A 54 -7.19 0.64 9.24
C ASP A 54 -5.80 0.94 9.84
N VAL A 55 -4.91 -0.05 9.87
CA VAL A 55 -3.54 0.04 10.38
C VAL A 55 -2.51 -0.19 9.28
N SER A 56 -1.24 0.08 9.57
CA SER A 56 -0.13 -0.17 8.65
C SER A 56 -0.07 -1.62 8.17
N SER A 57 0.23 -1.82 6.89
CA SER A 57 0.43 -3.15 6.31
C SER A 57 1.46 -4.00 7.08
N PRO A 58 1.23 -5.33 7.20
CA PRO A 58 2.25 -6.25 7.70
C PRO A 58 3.56 -6.21 6.88
N ASN A 59 3.50 -5.74 5.63
CA ASN A 59 4.65 -5.60 4.73
C ASN A 59 5.36 -4.23 4.84
N CYS A 60 5.00 -3.39 5.83
CA CYS A 60 5.60 -2.04 5.98
C CYS A 60 7.13 -2.06 6.01
N ARG A 61 7.74 -3.06 6.67
CA ARG A 61 9.20 -3.22 6.73
C ARG A 61 9.82 -3.47 5.36
N ILE A 62 9.15 -4.23 4.50
CA ILE A 62 9.61 -4.51 3.13
C ILE A 62 9.62 -3.21 2.33
N TYR A 63 8.53 -2.44 2.34
CA TYR A 63 8.46 -1.17 1.63
C TYR A 63 9.50 -0.16 2.12
N LYS A 64 9.67 -0.03 3.44
CA LYS A 64 10.67 0.86 4.04
C LYS A 64 12.12 0.47 3.70
N ALA A 65 12.37 -0.81 3.40
CA ALA A 65 13.68 -1.26 2.95
C ALA A 65 13.88 -1.06 1.44
N LEU A 66 12.89 -1.45 0.63
CA LEU A 66 13.04 -1.50 -0.84
C LEU A 66 12.90 -0.14 -1.51
N LEU A 67 11.98 0.72 -1.07
CA LEU A 67 11.75 2.02 -1.72
C LEU A 67 12.98 2.94 -1.71
N PRO A 68 13.68 3.18 -0.57
CA PRO A 68 14.92 3.97 -0.60
C PRO A 68 16.01 3.30 -1.44
N ALA A 69 16.14 1.97 -1.36
CA ALA A 69 17.16 1.24 -2.10
C ALA A 69 16.93 1.35 -3.62
N ALA A 70 15.68 1.22 -4.08
CA ALA A 70 15.31 1.37 -5.47
C ALA A 70 15.58 2.79 -6.00
N LEU A 71 15.20 3.83 -5.24
CA LEU A 71 15.49 5.21 -5.60
C LEU A 71 16.98 5.48 -5.69
N LYS A 72 17.78 4.95 -4.76
CA LYS A 72 19.24 5.06 -4.81
C LYS A 72 19.81 4.37 -6.06
N LEU A 73 19.38 3.14 -6.35
CA LEU A 73 19.85 2.40 -7.53
C LEU A 73 19.50 3.14 -8.83
N GLU A 74 18.29 3.70 -8.91
CA GLU A 74 17.88 4.49 -10.07
C GLU A 74 18.72 5.77 -10.20
N SER A 75 19.02 6.47 -9.10
CA SER A 75 19.92 7.63 -9.13
C SER A 75 21.32 7.28 -9.65
N LEU A 76 21.89 6.16 -9.20
CA LEU A 76 23.21 5.68 -9.65
C LEU A 76 23.18 5.29 -11.12
N ARG A 77 22.10 4.64 -11.58
CA ARG A 77 21.89 4.30 -12.98
C ARG A 77 21.88 5.57 -13.84
N LEU A 78 21.13 6.59 -13.43
CA LEU A 78 21.05 7.88 -14.14
C LEU A 78 22.42 8.58 -14.18
N MET A 79 23.15 8.61 -13.06
CA MET A 79 24.49 9.20 -13.04
C MET A 79 25.44 8.51 -14.02
N LYS A 80 25.44 7.17 -14.03
CA LYS A 80 26.28 6.37 -14.93
C LYS A 80 25.95 6.62 -16.40
N VAL A 81 24.68 6.60 -16.79
CA VAL A 81 24.29 6.78 -18.21
C VAL A 81 24.49 8.21 -18.71
N HIS A 82 24.64 9.18 -17.81
CA HIS A 82 24.90 10.59 -18.12
C HIS A 82 26.35 11.02 -17.84
N GLY A 83 27.28 10.08 -17.58
CA GLY A 83 28.71 10.38 -17.41
C GLY A 83 29.05 11.15 -16.13
N MET A 84 28.18 11.09 -15.11
CA MET A 84 28.39 11.67 -13.78
C MET A 84 28.93 10.64 -12.76
N LEU A 85 29.02 9.37 -13.16
CA LEU A 85 29.60 8.23 -12.44
C LEU A 85 30.29 7.28 -13.41
#